data_AF-A0A2M6YLB6-F1
#
_entry.id   AF-A0A2M6YLB6-F1
#
_cell.length_a   1.000
_cell.length_b   1.000
_cell.length_c   1.000
_cell.angle_alpha   90.00
_cell.angle_beta   90.00
_cell.angle_gamma   90.00
#
_symmetry.space_group_name_H-M   'P 1'
#
loop_
_entity.id
_entity.type
_entity.pdbx_description
1 polymer ?
#
loop_
_entity_poly.entity_id
_entity_poly.type
_entity_poly.pdbx_seq_one_letter_code
_entity_poly.pdbx_strand_id
1 'polypeptide(L)'
;MFGDLLSKGGDAYQVWRAIVARWLAAVVSDSVPCHSWEATVDWVKGQPETFGRLLERAAAHCVAKARIGLIVFDALDRSSMNWQTMDSIVRDLLRVVLSLKSFPALHGKVFLREDQFIDLQIADFPDASKLLSTRVELTWAPHDLHGLLWHGLCNGPDRSGRLLRGIYQGVVGSAPTCVADEAWVIADTVKREGRFQRTLFEALAGKWMGRDRRRGIPYSWTVGHLADGRGRASPRSFLAAIRAAAEDTQERYPDHSVALHYESIKRGVQKASDIRVWELAEDYPWVNTLMSPLRGLTVPCAFEAIADRWVENLGEHPADMSSARLPPEHYEQGWTGIRADLETLGIFESMKDGRVNMPDLHRVGFGLGRRGGVKPVTKVARE
;
A
#
# COMPACT_ATOMS: atom_id res chain seq x y z
N MET A 1 -13.96 12.51 -17.38
CA MET A 1 -13.58 11.97 -18.71
C MET A 1 -13.90 10.49 -18.86
N PHE A 2 -13.22 9.57 -18.16
CA PHE A 2 -13.53 8.12 -18.28
C PHE A 2 -14.97 7.81 -17.88
N GLY A 3 -15.41 8.33 -16.71
CA GLY A 3 -16.81 8.25 -16.29
C GLY A 3 -17.81 8.91 -17.25
N ASP A 4 -17.40 9.95 -17.99
CA ASP A 4 -18.27 10.61 -18.98
C ASP A 4 -18.46 9.78 -20.25
N LEU A 5 -17.46 8.97 -20.61
CA LEU A 5 -17.57 8.03 -21.73
C LEU A 5 -18.47 6.85 -21.38
N LEU A 6 -18.39 6.37 -20.15
CA LEU A 6 -19.27 5.31 -19.65
C LEU A 6 -20.71 5.78 -19.50
N SER A 7 -20.93 6.99 -18.96
CA SER A 7 -22.29 7.54 -18.77
C SER A 7 -23.03 7.81 -20.08
N LYS A 8 -22.30 8.02 -21.18
CA LYS A 8 -22.84 8.12 -22.55
C LYS A 8 -23.13 6.75 -23.20
N GLY A 9 -23.09 5.64 -22.44
CA GLY A 9 -23.35 4.29 -22.94
C GLY A 9 -22.13 3.62 -23.58
N GLY A 10 -20.92 4.14 -23.34
CA GLY A 10 -19.67 3.51 -23.77
C GLY A 10 -19.38 2.24 -22.95
N ASP A 11 -19.07 1.16 -23.65
CA ASP A 11 -18.58 -0.09 -23.05
C ASP A 11 -17.14 0.10 -22.56
N ALA A 12 -16.87 -0.18 -21.27
CA ALA A 12 -15.57 0.00 -20.65
C ALA A 12 -14.46 -0.76 -21.40
N TYR A 13 -14.80 -1.92 -21.98
CA TYR A 13 -13.89 -2.69 -22.82
C TYR A 13 -13.41 -1.90 -24.05
N GLN A 14 -14.30 -1.16 -24.71
CA GLN A 14 -13.93 -0.34 -25.86
C GLN A 14 -13.12 0.89 -25.46
N VAL A 15 -13.40 1.48 -24.29
CA VAL A 15 -12.61 2.61 -23.77
C VAL A 15 -11.17 2.16 -23.48
N TRP A 16 -10.98 1.00 -22.86
CA TRP A 16 -9.64 0.44 -22.65
C TRP A 16 -8.92 0.11 -23.95
N ARG A 17 -9.61 -0.47 -24.93
CA ARG A 17 -9.05 -0.70 -26.28
C ARG A 17 -8.64 0.60 -26.97
N ALA A 18 -9.42 1.67 -26.81
CA ALA A 18 -9.09 2.97 -27.36
C ALA A 18 -7.83 3.58 -26.72
N ILE A 19 -7.66 3.45 -25.40
CA ILE A 19 -6.46 3.87 -24.68
C ILE A 19 -5.23 3.10 -25.20
N VAL A 20 -5.34 1.78 -25.29
CA VAL A 20 -4.28 0.92 -25.83
C VAL A 20 -3.97 1.28 -27.28
N ALA A 21 -5.00 1.50 -28.12
CA ALA A 21 -4.83 1.86 -29.53
C ALA A 21 -4.01 3.12 -29.73
N ARG A 22 -4.31 4.20 -28.99
CA ARG A 22 -3.55 5.45 -29.09
C ARG A 22 -2.10 5.27 -28.69
N TRP A 23 -1.84 4.50 -27.64
CA TRP A 23 -0.48 4.20 -27.22
C TRP A 23 0.27 3.37 -28.27
N LEU A 24 -0.34 2.31 -28.81
CA LEU A 24 0.26 1.48 -29.87
C LEU A 24 0.55 2.31 -31.13
N ALA A 25 -0.39 3.18 -31.53
CA ALA A 25 -0.22 4.08 -32.67
C ALA A 25 1.01 4.99 -32.49
N ALA A 26 1.23 5.53 -31.29
CA ALA A 26 2.43 6.30 -30.99
C ALA A 26 3.71 5.46 -31.10
N VAL A 27 3.70 4.20 -30.63
CA VAL A 27 4.85 3.28 -30.71
C VAL A 27 5.28 3.02 -32.16
N VAL A 28 4.32 2.83 -33.06
CA VAL A 28 4.59 2.56 -34.49
C VAL A 28 4.53 3.79 -35.39
N SER A 29 4.31 4.98 -34.82
CA SER A 29 4.09 6.23 -35.56
C SER A 29 2.97 6.13 -36.61
N ASP A 30 1.87 5.48 -36.25
CA ASP A 30 0.67 5.31 -37.08
C ASP A 30 -0.41 6.33 -36.69
N SER A 31 -1.37 6.58 -37.58
CA SER A 31 -2.46 7.51 -37.33
C SER A 31 -3.74 6.76 -36.96
N VAL A 32 -4.24 6.99 -35.75
CA VAL A 32 -5.59 6.58 -35.32
C VAL A 32 -6.43 7.83 -35.06
N PRO A 33 -7.77 7.78 -35.20
CA PRO A 33 -8.62 8.92 -34.84
C PRO A 33 -8.39 9.32 -33.39
N CYS A 34 -7.81 10.50 -33.14
CA CYS A 34 -7.43 10.95 -31.79
C CYS A 34 -7.96 12.34 -31.41
N HIS A 35 -8.81 12.94 -32.24
CA HIS A 35 -9.37 14.28 -32.01
C HIS A 35 -10.34 14.34 -30.81
N SER A 36 -11.00 13.22 -30.50
CA SER A 36 -11.77 13.02 -29.26
C SER A 36 -11.66 11.56 -28.83
N TRP A 37 -11.89 11.28 -27.54
CA TRP A 37 -11.87 9.91 -27.03
C TRP A 37 -13.00 9.09 -27.62
N GLU A 38 -14.18 9.69 -27.76
CA GLU A 38 -15.33 9.12 -28.44
C GLU A 38 -14.97 8.61 -29.84
N ALA A 39 -14.26 9.41 -30.64
CA ALA A 39 -13.87 9.00 -31.99
C ALA A 39 -12.92 7.80 -32.01
N THR A 40 -12.01 7.69 -31.02
CA THR A 40 -11.15 6.51 -30.90
C THR A 40 -11.94 5.28 -30.47
N VAL A 41 -12.89 5.44 -29.55
CA VAL A 41 -13.77 4.38 -29.08
C VAL A 41 -14.64 3.84 -30.22
N ASP A 42 -15.26 4.73 -30.98
CA ASP A 42 -16.06 4.37 -32.16
C ASP A 42 -15.20 3.67 -33.23
N TRP A 43 -13.95 4.11 -33.41
CA TRP A 43 -13.02 3.48 -34.33
C TRP A 43 -12.63 2.05 -33.90
N VAL A 44 -12.24 1.82 -32.64
CA VAL A 44 -11.89 0.45 -32.18
C VAL A 44 -13.09 -0.50 -32.17
N LYS A 45 -14.30 0.05 -31.97
CA LYS A 45 -15.56 -0.69 -32.02
C LYS A 45 -15.96 -1.02 -33.45
N GLY A 46 -15.87 -0.06 -34.37
CA GLY A 46 -16.27 -0.22 -35.77
C GLY A 46 -15.23 -0.92 -36.65
N GLN A 47 -13.95 -0.95 -36.25
CA GLN A 47 -12.85 -1.52 -37.03
C GLN A 47 -11.97 -2.48 -36.22
N PRO A 48 -12.50 -3.60 -35.71
CA PRO A 48 -11.76 -4.53 -34.86
C PRO A 48 -10.53 -5.16 -35.53
N GLU A 49 -10.61 -5.48 -36.83
CA GLU A 49 -9.47 -6.03 -37.59
C GLU A 49 -8.32 -5.03 -37.72
N THR A 50 -8.64 -3.75 -37.95
CA THR A 50 -7.62 -2.71 -38.04
C THR A 50 -6.90 -2.52 -36.71
N PHE A 51 -7.63 -2.60 -35.59
CA PHE A 51 -7.02 -2.63 -34.26
C PHE A 51 -6.13 -3.86 -34.04
N GLY A 52 -6.55 -5.05 -34.50
CA GLY A 52 -5.73 -6.27 -34.45
C GLY A 52 -4.42 -6.13 -35.22
N ARG A 53 -4.47 -5.60 -36.44
CA ARG A 53 -3.26 -5.31 -37.24
C ARG A 53 -2.34 -4.29 -36.57
N LEU A 54 -2.89 -3.30 -35.87
CA LEU A 54 -2.11 -2.33 -35.10
C LEU A 54 -1.35 -3.01 -33.95
N LEU A 55 -1.97 -3.94 -33.23
CA LEU A 55 -1.32 -4.75 -32.19
C LEU A 55 -0.15 -5.57 -32.77
N GLU A 56 -0.39 -6.29 -33.86
CA GLU A 56 0.64 -7.10 -34.54
C GLU A 56 1.84 -6.26 -34.98
N ARG A 57 1.57 -5.12 -35.63
CA ARG A 57 2.62 -4.18 -36.06
C ARG A 57 3.41 -3.63 -34.89
N ALA A 58 2.75 -3.23 -33.81
CA ALA A 58 3.42 -2.72 -32.61
C ALA A 58 4.26 -3.78 -31.91
N ALA A 59 3.74 -5.01 -31.80
CA ALA A 59 4.50 -6.14 -31.26
C ALA A 59 5.75 -6.42 -32.11
N ALA A 60 5.59 -6.53 -33.43
CA ALA A 60 6.71 -6.74 -34.35
C ALA A 60 7.75 -5.59 -34.27
N HIS A 61 7.30 -4.35 -34.13
CA HIS A 61 8.17 -3.19 -33.95
C HIS A 61 8.99 -3.27 -32.67
N CYS A 62 8.38 -3.65 -31.55
CA CYS A 62 9.07 -3.86 -30.28
C CYS A 62 10.12 -4.98 -30.37
N VAL A 63 9.77 -6.12 -30.98
CA VAL A 63 10.70 -7.23 -31.22
C VAL A 63 11.89 -6.78 -32.07
N ALA A 64 11.63 -6.11 -33.20
CA ALA A 64 12.68 -5.65 -34.11
C ALA A 64 13.66 -4.67 -33.44
N LYS A 65 13.20 -3.89 -32.47
CA LYS A 65 14.04 -2.95 -31.71
C LYS A 65 14.64 -3.54 -30.42
N ALA A 66 14.44 -4.83 -30.16
CA ALA A 66 14.80 -5.48 -28.89
C ALA A 66 14.30 -4.71 -27.65
N ARG A 67 13.05 -4.21 -27.72
CA ARG A 67 12.38 -3.46 -26.66
C ARG A 67 11.12 -4.18 -26.22
N ILE A 68 10.70 -3.93 -24.98
CA ILE A 68 9.43 -4.39 -24.43
C ILE A 68 8.50 -3.19 -24.33
N GLY A 69 7.30 -3.33 -24.91
CA GLY A 69 6.19 -2.41 -24.70
C GLY A 69 5.50 -2.71 -23.38
N LEU A 70 5.43 -1.74 -22.47
CA LEU A 70 4.79 -1.89 -21.17
C LEU A 70 3.77 -0.77 -20.96
N ILE A 71 2.54 -1.16 -20.64
CA ILE A 71 1.47 -0.25 -20.20
C ILE A 71 1.18 -0.57 -18.73
N VAL A 72 1.21 0.46 -17.88
CA VAL A 72 0.92 0.34 -16.45
C VAL A 72 -0.43 1.02 -16.17
N PHE A 73 -1.32 0.29 -15.52
CA PHE A 73 -2.60 0.76 -15.04
C PHE A 73 -2.55 0.78 -13.51
N ASP A 74 -2.86 1.94 -12.93
CA ASP A 74 -2.81 2.20 -11.49
C ASP A 74 -3.93 3.17 -11.10
N ALA A 75 -4.21 3.28 -9.79
CA ALA A 75 -5.23 4.15 -9.20
C ALA A 75 -6.64 3.94 -9.81
N LEU A 76 -6.98 2.67 -10.07
CA LEU A 76 -8.26 2.30 -10.69
C LEU A 76 -9.45 2.66 -9.79
N ASP A 77 -9.25 2.74 -8.48
CA ASP A 77 -10.22 3.23 -7.48
C ASP A 77 -10.78 4.63 -7.79
N ARG A 78 -10.09 5.42 -8.62
CA ARG A 78 -10.52 6.76 -9.03
C ARG A 78 -11.45 6.77 -10.25
N SER A 79 -11.72 5.60 -10.84
CA SER A 79 -12.49 5.48 -12.10
C SER A 79 -14.01 5.54 -11.89
N SER A 80 -14.48 5.16 -10.70
CA SER A 80 -15.90 5.12 -10.32
C SER A 80 -16.05 5.25 -8.80
N MET A 81 -17.17 5.81 -8.34
CA MET A 81 -17.56 5.83 -6.92
C MET A 81 -18.53 4.70 -6.54
N ASN A 82 -18.91 3.87 -7.51
CA ASN A 82 -19.82 2.74 -7.36
C ASN A 82 -19.06 1.43 -7.63
N TRP A 83 -19.20 0.46 -6.72
CA TRP A 83 -18.52 -0.84 -6.77
C TRP A 83 -18.88 -1.64 -8.03
N GLN A 84 -20.16 -1.80 -8.36
CA GLN A 84 -20.57 -2.57 -9.54
C GLN A 84 -20.00 -2.01 -10.85
N THR A 85 -19.95 -0.68 -10.95
CA THR A 85 -19.35 0.01 -12.10
C THR A 85 -17.82 -0.19 -12.09
N MET A 86 -17.18 -0.07 -10.92
CA MET A 86 -15.74 -0.33 -10.77
C MET A 86 -15.37 -1.74 -11.21
N ASP A 87 -16.13 -2.75 -10.79
CA ASP A 87 -15.87 -4.15 -11.10
C ASP A 87 -15.96 -4.39 -12.61
N SER A 88 -16.95 -3.80 -13.28
CA SER A 88 -17.02 -3.88 -14.74
C SER A 88 -15.84 -3.22 -15.42
N ILE A 89 -15.41 -2.04 -14.94
CA ILE A 89 -14.24 -1.32 -15.48
C ILE A 89 -12.97 -2.16 -15.35
N VAL A 90 -12.74 -2.73 -14.16
CA VAL A 90 -11.56 -3.56 -13.86
C VAL A 90 -11.62 -4.86 -14.65
N ARG A 91 -12.76 -5.55 -14.67
CA ARG A 91 -12.96 -6.78 -15.46
C ARG A 91 -12.64 -6.57 -16.93
N ASP A 92 -13.15 -5.49 -17.52
CA ASP A 92 -12.93 -5.20 -18.93
C ASP A 92 -11.49 -4.77 -19.22
N LEU A 93 -10.82 -4.10 -18.27
CA LEU A 93 -9.38 -3.85 -18.35
C LEU A 93 -8.60 -5.18 -18.38
N LEU A 94 -8.92 -6.10 -17.46
CA LEU A 94 -8.28 -7.41 -17.41
C LEU A 94 -8.49 -8.18 -18.71
N ARG A 95 -9.68 -8.12 -19.33
CA ARG A 95 -9.92 -8.69 -20.67
C ARG A 95 -9.00 -8.10 -21.74
N VAL A 96 -8.80 -6.78 -21.75
CA VAL A 96 -7.86 -6.13 -22.69
C VAL A 96 -6.42 -6.58 -22.41
N VAL A 97 -5.99 -6.64 -21.15
CA VAL A 97 -4.65 -7.11 -20.79
C VAL A 97 -4.44 -8.58 -21.15
N LEU A 98 -5.46 -9.43 -21.03
CA LEU A 98 -5.42 -10.81 -21.50
C LEU A 98 -5.14 -10.87 -23.00
N SER A 99 -5.76 -9.99 -23.80
CA SER A 99 -5.52 -9.96 -25.26
C SER A 99 -4.06 -9.63 -25.62
N LEU A 100 -3.36 -8.86 -24.78
CA LEU A 100 -1.96 -8.54 -24.98
C LEU A 100 -1.03 -9.74 -24.76
N LYS A 101 -1.45 -10.75 -23.97
CA LYS A 101 -0.62 -11.94 -23.71
C LYS A 101 -0.30 -12.77 -24.96
N SER A 102 -1.07 -12.61 -26.03
CA SER A 102 -0.76 -13.23 -27.32
C SER A 102 0.50 -12.65 -27.97
N PHE A 103 1.02 -11.53 -27.47
CA PHE A 103 2.17 -10.81 -28.04
C PHE A 103 3.34 -10.76 -27.03
N PRO A 104 4.43 -11.51 -27.23
CA PRO A 104 5.53 -11.61 -26.26
C PRO A 104 6.25 -10.30 -25.92
N ALA A 105 6.15 -9.29 -26.80
CA ALA A 105 6.81 -8.00 -26.60
C ALA A 105 5.89 -6.92 -26.00
N LEU A 106 4.60 -7.21 -25.78
CA LEU A 106 3.63 -6.26 -25.22
C LEU A 106 3.10 -6.77 -23.87
N HIS A 107 3.17 -5.91 -22.85
CA HIS A 107 2.76 -6.26 -21.50
C HIS A 107 1.85 -5.19 -20.91
N GLY A 108 0.76 -5.63 -20.28
CA GLY A 108 -0.04 -4.81 -19.37
C GLY A 108 0.25 -5.20 -17.93
N LYS A 109 0.56 -4.24 -17.06
CA LYS A 109 0.61 -4.42 -15.61
C LYS A 109 -0.53 -3.65 -14.97
N VAL A 110 -1.34 -4.34 -14.18
CA VAL A 110 -2.49 -3.77 -13.49
C VAL A 110 -2.22 -3.82 -12.00
N PHE A 111 -2.20 -2.65 -11.36
CA PHE A 111 -2.15 -2.52 -9.92
C PHE A 111 -3.58 -2.39 -9.40
N LEU A 112 -3.95 -3.33 -8.53
CA LEU A 112 -5.25 -3.38 -7.87
C LEU A 112 -5.02 -3.33 -6.36
N ARG A 113 -5.91 -2.64 -5.66
CA ARG A 113 -5.97 -2.74 -4.20
C ARG A 113 -6.50 -4.11 -3.81
N GLU A 114 -6.20 -4.53 -2.59
CA GLU A 114 -6.63 -5.85 -2.10
C GLU A 114 -8.15 -5.97 -2.04
N ASP A 115 -8.84 -4.94 -1.56
CA ASP A 115 -10.31 -4.90 -1.48
C ASP A 115 -10.97 -4.95 -2.87
N GLN A 116 -10.35 -4.38 -3.90
CA GLN A 116 -10.86 -4.48 -5.28
C GLN A 116 -10.74 -5.87 -5.90
N PHE A 117 -9.98 -6.78 -5.29
CA PHE A 117 -9.70 -8.09 -5.84
C PHE A 117 -10.39 -9.23 -5.06
N ILE A 118 -10.71 -9.02 -3.78
CA ILE A 118 -11.17 -10.09 -2.87
C ILE A 118 -12.45 -10.74 -3.39
N ASP A 119 -13.40 -9.95 -3.89
CA ASP A 119 -14.59 -10.46 -4.54
C ASP A 119 -14.31 -10.74 -6.02
N LEU A 120 -14.16 -12.04 -6.33
CA LEU A 120 -13.80 -12.62 -7.62
C LEU A 120 -14.71 -12.24 -8.81
N GLN A 121 -15.69 -11.36 -8.64
CA GLN A 121 -16.55 -10.85 -9.71
C GLN A 121 -15.75 -10.19 -10.83
N ILE A 122 -14.61 -9.57 -10.51
CA ILE A 122 -13.70 -9.01 -11.52
C ILE A 122 -13.05 -10.06 -12.42
N ALA A 123 -13.02 -11.33 -11.99
CA ALA A 123 -12.46 -12.46 -12.72
C ALA A 123 -13.53 -13.30 -13.43
N ASP A 124 -14.80 -12.86 -13.41
CA ASP A 124 -15.90 -13.51 -14.12
C ASP A 124 -15.87 -13.18 -15.63
N PHE A 125 -14.88 -13.76 -16.31
CA PHE A 125 -14.76 -13.73 -17.77
C PHE A 125 -13.99 -14.95 -18.29
N PRO A 126 -14.20 -15.36 -19.55
CA PRO A 126 -13.49 -16.50 -20.14
C PRO A 126 -11.97 -16.33 -20.06
N ASP A 127 -11.26 -17.41 -19.72
CA ASP A 127 -9.80 -17.45 -19.62
C ASP A 127 -9.15 -16.56 -18.54
N ALA A 128 -9.92 -16.01 -17.59
CA ALA A 128 -9.38 -15.21 -16.49
C ALA A 128 -8.27 -15.94 -15.69
N SER A 129 -8.37 -17.27 -15.55
CA SER A 129 -7.37 -18.11 -14.88
C SER A 129 -5.95 -17.94 -15.45
N LYS A 130 -5.81 -17.63 -16.75
CA LYS A 130 -4.51 -17.36 -17.40
C LYS A 130 -3.86 -16.06 -16.91
N LEU A 131 -4.66 -15.08 -16.47
CA LEU A 131 -4.15 -13.86 -15.83
C LEU A 131 -3.94 -14.06 -14.34
N LEU A 132 -4.89 -14.71 -13.66
CA LEU A 132 -4.82 -14.94 -12.22
C LEU A 132 -3.60 -15.79 -11.82
N SER A 133 -3.19 -16.74 -12.65
CA SER A 133 -1.98 -17.53 -12.43
C SER A 133 -0.68 -16.71 -12.46
N THR A 134 -0.71 -15.48 -13.00
CA THR A 134 0.42 -14.54 -13.03
C THR A 134 0.30 -13.42 -11.99
N ARG A 135 -0.67 -13.52 -11.08
CA ARG A 135 -0.85 -12.56 -10.00
C ARG A 135 0.35 -12.60 -9.05
N VAL A 136 0.78 -11.42 -8.61
CA VAL A 136 1.79 -11.26 -7.56
C VAL A 136 1.21 -10.32 -6.51
N GLU A 137 1.28 -10.73 -5.25
CA GLU A 137 0.92 -9.88 -4.12
C GLU A 137 2.13 -9.06 -3.70
N LEU A 138 1.98 -7.74 -3.68
CA LEU A 138 3.04 -6.81 -3.30
C LEU A 138 3.01 -6.60 -1.79
N THR A 139 3.72 -7.46 -1.07
CA THR A 139 3.83 -7.39 0.39
C THR A 139 5.26 -7.07 0.82
N TRP A 140 5.39 -6.39 1.95
CA TRP A 140 6.67 -6.13 2.59
C TRP A 140 6.79 -6.99 3.83
N ALA A 141 7.76 -7.91 3.83
CA ALA A 141 8.10 -8.65 5.03
C ALA A 141 8.94 -7.78 5.98
N PRO A 142 8.99 -8.09 7.29
CA PRO A 142 9.81 -7.36 8.24
C PRO A 142 11.28 -7.20 7.80
N HIS A 143 11.86 -8.24 7.21
CA HIS A 143 13.25 -8.20 6.73
C HIS A 143 13.44 -7.28 5.52
N ASP A 144 12.44 -7.13 4.65
CA ASP A 144 12.53 -6.22 3.50
C ASP A 144 12.63 -4.77 3.97
N LEU A 145 11.93 -4.41 5.05
CA LEU A 145 11.98 -3.06 5.64
C LEU A 145 13.37 -2.72 6.18
N HIS A 146 13.99 -3.66 6.89
CA HIS A 146 15.36 -3.49 7.39
C HIS A 146 16.39 -3.49 6.26
N GLY A 147 16.21 -4.35 5.25
CA GLY A 147 17.03 -4.34 4.03
C GLY A 147 16.95 -3.00 3.31
N LEU A 148 15.75 -2.44 3.14
CA LEU A 148 15.51 -1.13 2.55
C LEU A 148 16.20 -0.02 3.35
N LEU A 149 16.08 -0.04 4.68
CA LEU A 149 16.76 0.92 5.54
C LEU A 149 18.28 0.89 5.32
N TRP A 150 18.90 -0.30 5.36
CA TRP A 150 20.35 -0.42 5.17
C TRP A 150 20.80 -0.06 3.77
N HIS A 151 20.00 -0.38 2.75
CA HIS A 151 20.26 0.08 1.39
C HIS A 151 20.25 1.61 1.32
N GLY A 152 19.24 2.28 1.89
CA GLY A 152 19.19 3.74 1.94
C GLY A 152 20.34 4.36 2.73
N LEU A 153 20.65 3.81 3.91
CA LEU A 153 21.76 4.28 4.76
C LEU A 153 23.13 4.14 4.08
N CYS A 154 23.38 3.02 3.38
CA CYS A 154 24.63 2.81 2.64
C CYS A 154 24.75 3.75 1.43
N ASN A 155 23.64 4.21 0.87
CA ASN A 155 23.58 5.20 -0.21
C ASN A 155 23.44 6.64 0.29
N GLY A 156 23.58 6.88 1.60
CA GLY A 156 23.64 8.23 2.14
C GLY A 156 24.79 9.03 1.52
N PRO A 157 24.66 10.36 1.38
CA PRO A 157 25.70 11.18 0.78
C PRO A 157 26.93 11.27 1.69
N ASP A 158 28.07 11.55 1.06
CA ASP A 158 29.31 12.02 1.70
C ASP A 158 29.76 11.21 2.93
N ARG A 159 29.99 11.91 4.04
CA ARG A 159 30.49 11.38 5.29
C ARG A 159 29.48 10.44 5.93
N SER A 160 28.18 10.74 5.83
CA SER A 160 27.13 9.90 6.41
C SER A 160 27.13 8.53 5.75
N GLY A 161 27.09 8.45 4.42
CA GLY A 161 27.16 7.15 3.73
C GLY A 161 28.43 6.37 4.04
N ARG A 162 29.60 7.03 4.05
CA ARG A 162 30.87 6.36 4.42
C ARG A 162 30.83 5.77 5.83
N LEU A 163 30.28 6.50 6.80
CA LEU A 163 30.14 6.04 8.18
C LEU A 163 29.22 4.81 8.26
N LEU A 164 28.06 4.87 7.61
CA LEU A 164 27.09 3.77 7.63
C LEU A 164 27.62 2.52 6.91
N ARG A 165 28.38 2.69 5.82
CA ARG A 165 29.08 1.57 5.16
C ARG A 165 30.17 0.96 6.05
N GLY A 166 30.85 1.78 6.85
CA GLY A 166 31.82 1.30 7.85
C GLY A 166 31.15 0.45 8.95
N ILE A 167 30.00 0.89 9.48
CA ILE A 167 29.21 0.10 10.45
C ILE A 167 28.75 -1.21 9.79
N TYR A 168 28.22 -1.12 8.57
CA TYR A 168 27.81 -2.30 7.81
C TYR A 168 28.94 -3.31 7.67
N GLN A 169 30.12 -2.86 7.22
CA GLN A 169 31.29 -3.73 7.03
C GLN A 169 31.76 -4.35 8.35
N GLY A 170 31.74 -3.59 9.45
CA GLY A 170 32.10 -4.11 10.77
C GLY A 170 31.19 -5.25 11.26
N VAL A 171 29.90 -5.21 10.91
CA VAL A 171 28.93 -6.24 11.30
C VAL A 171 28.90 -7.42 10.33
N VAL A 172 28.92 -7.15 9.03
CA VAL A 172 28.75 -8.16 7.97
C VAL A 172 30.07 -8.86 7.62
N GLY A 173 31.20 -8.19 7.88
CA GLY A 173 32.55 -8.68 7.54
C GLY A 173 32.98 -8.31 6.11
N SER A 174 32.08 -7.77 5.29
CA SER A 174 32.36 -7.27 3.94
C SER A 174 31.67 -5.93 3.71
N ALA A 175 32.28 -5.07 2.90
CA ALA A 175 31.67 -3.83 2.46
C ALA A 175 30.49 -4.12 1.50
N PRO A 176 29.48 -3.23 1.42
CA PRO A 176 28.50 -3.32 0.35
C PRO A 176 29.19 -3.15 -1.01
N THR A 177 28.61 -3.73 -2.06
CA THR A 177 29.19 -3.69 -3.40
C THR A 177 28.84 -2.37 -4.08
N CYS A 178 29.85 -1.66 -4.61
CA CYS A 178 29.60 -0.50 -5.45
C CYS A 178 29.27 -0.96 -6.88
N VAL A 179 28.16 -0.47 -7.44
CA VAL A 179 27.69 -0.77 -8.79
C VAL A 179 27.65 0.53 -9.58
N ALA A 180 28.30 0.52 -10.76
CA ALA A 180 28.38 1.65 -11.67
C ALA A 180 28.89 2.95 -11.04
N ASP A 181 29.75 2.87 -10.02
CA ASP A 181 30.33 3.99 -9.26
C ASP A 181 29.33 4.99 -8.64
N GLU A 182 28.04 4.66 -8.66
CA GLU A 182 26.94 5.55 -8.24
C GLU A 182 26.12 4.97 -7.09
N ALA A 183 26.02 3.63 -6.99
CA ALA A 183 25.13 2.97 -6.03
C ALA A 183 25.83 1.89 -5.22
N TRP A 184 25.44 1.76 -3.96
CA TRP A 184 25.89 0.72 -3.03
C TRP A 184 24.80 -0.32 -2.82
N VAL A 185 25.10 -1.57 -3.16
CA VAL A 185 24.20 -2.70 -3.02
C VAL A 185 24.60 -3.54 -1.81
N ILE A 186 23.66 -3.76 -0.89
CA ILE A 186 23.86 -4.63 0.27
C ILE A 186 23.82 -6.11 -0.16
N ALA A 187 24.57 -6.95 0.55
CA ALA A 187 24.58 -8.39 0.32
C ALA A 187 23.19 -9.03 0.50
N ASP A 188 22.90 -10.06 -0.29
CA ASP A 188 21.60 -10.76 -0.24
C ASP A 188 21.32 -11.41 1.12
N THR A 189 22.36 -11.81 1.86
CA THR A 189 22.24 -12.32 3.24
C THR A 189 21.72 -11.26 4.23
N VAL A 190 21.87 -9.97 3.92
CA VAL A 190 21.34 -8.85 4.72
C VAL A 190 19.95 -8.45 4.28
N LYS A 191 19.51 -8.82 3.07
CA LYS A 191 18.14 -8.61 2.61
C LYS A 191 17.15 -9.62 3.20
N ARG A 192 17.65 -10.77 3.65
CA ARG A 192 16.85 -11.86 4.22
C ARG A 192 16.85 -11.80 5.74
N GLU A 193 15.83 -12.41 6.34
CA GLU A 193 15.79 -12.57 7.80
C GLU A 193 17.00 -13.36 8.29
N GLY A 194 17.68 -12.81 9.30
CA GLY A 194 18.87 -13.44 9.85
C GLY A 194 19.59 -12.60 10.89
N ARG A 195 20.70 -13.13 11.39
CA ARG A 195 21.51 -12.50 12.44
C ARG A 195 21.99 -11.10 12.04
N PHE A 196 22.39 -10.90 10.78
CA PHE A 196 22.96 -9.64 10.34
C PHE A 196 21.99 -8.47 10.49
N GLN A 197 20.73 -8.61 10.08
CA GLN A 197 19.75 -7.53 10.20
C GLN A 197 19.55 -7.10 11.65
N ARG A 198 19.44 -8.08 12.56
CA ARG A 198 19.31 -7.81 13.99
C ARG A 198 20.53 -7.10 14.54
N THR A 199 21.75 -7.59 14.25
CA THR A 199 23.00 -6.99 14.74
C THR A 199 23.25 -5.62 14.15
N LEU A 200 22.89 -5.42 12.89
CA LEU A 200 22.97 -4.12 12.23
C LEU A 200 22.01 -3.12 12.89
N PHE A 201 20.75 -3.48 13.11
CA PHE A 201 19.80 -2.58 13.79
C PHE A 201 20.19 -2.32 15.26
N GLU A 202 20.77 -3.33 15.94
CA GLU A 202 21.36 -3.15 17.27
C GLU A 202 22.50 -2.12 17.27
N ALA A 203 23.30 -2.03 16.21
CA ALA A 203 24.33 -0.99 16.09
C ALA A 203 23.73 0.44 15.99
N LEU A 204 22.48 0.57 15.54
CA LEU A 204 21.78 1.86 15.47
C LEU A 204 21.01 2.19 16.75
N ALA A 205 20.42 1.18 17.40
CA ALA A 205 19.41 1.35 18.45
C ALA A 205 19.76 0.74 19.81
N GLY A 206 20.89 0.03 19.91
CA GLY A 206 21.25 -0.77 21.07
C GLY A 206 20.47 -2.08 21.17
N LYS A 207 20.73 -2.83 22.24
CA LYS A 207 20.22 -4.20 22.41
C LYS A 207 18.74 -4.27 22.81
N TRP A 208 18.28 -3.30 23.59
CA TRP A 208 17.01 -3.39 24.32
C TRP A 208 16.19 -2.11 24.18
N MET A 209 14.88 -2.23 24.17
CA MET A 209 13.92 -1.11 24.19
C MET A 209 13.80 -0.45 25.58
N GLY A 210 14.90 -0.39 26.33
CA GLY A 210 14.98 0.14 27.69
C GLY A 210 16.23 -0.32 28.41
N ARG A 211 16.19 -0.29 29.75
CA ARG A 211 17.34 -0.62 30.60
C ARG A 211 17.70 -2.12 30.59
N ASP A 212 16.76 -2.99 30.25
CA ASP A 212 16.93 -4.44 30.34
C ASP A 212 16.18 -5.21 29.24
N ARG A 213 16.53 -6.49 29.11
CA ARG A 213 16.01 -7.43 28.09
C ARG A 213 14.49 -7.67 28.14
N ARG A 214 13.81 -7.37 29.24
CA ARG A 214 12.35 -7.60 29.39
C ARG A 214 11.53 -6.59 28.60
N ARG A 215 12.14 -5.51 28.11
CA ARG A 215 11.46 -4.44 27.36
C ARG A 215 11.34 -4.72 25.86
N GLY A 216 11.97 -5.79 25.37
CA GLY A 216 11.97 -6.17 23.96
C GLY A 216 13.24 -5.74 23.21
N ILE A 217 13.36 -6.19 21.97
CA ILE A 217 14.52 -5.96 21.11
C ILE A 217 14.13 -4.94 20.04
N PRO A 218 14.88 -3.84 19.82
CA PRO A 218 14.49 -2.78 18.89
C PRO A 218 14.16 -3.26 17.46
N TYR A 219 14.92 -4.23 16.95
CA TYR A 219 14.71 -4.83 15.62
C TYR A 219 13.28 -5.35 15.40
N SER A 220 12.79 -6.20 16.31
CA SER A 220 11.45 -6.80 16.21
C SER A 220 10.37 -5.90 16.79
N TRP A 221 10.69 -5.14 17.84
CA TRP A 221 9.75 -4.24 18.50
C TRP A 221 9.26 -3.15 17.54
N THR A 222 10.16 -2.52 16.79
CA THR A 222 9.82 -1.40 15.91
C THR A 222 8.86 -1.82 14.80
N VAL A 223 9.18 -2.91 14.09
CA VAL A 223 8.30 -3.42 13.02
C VAL A 223 6.98 -3.93 13.60
N GLY A 224 7.01 -4.65 14.73
CA GLY A 224 5.81 -5.18 15.35
C GLY A 224 4.80 -4.11 15.79
N HIS A 225 5.26 -2.94 16.25
CA HIS A 225 4.35 -1.85 16.63
C HIS A 225 3.90 -1.00 15.43
N LEU A 226 4.55 -1.17 14.28
CA LEU A 226 4.15 -0.55 13.01
C LEU A 226 3.35 -1.50 12.12
N ALA A 227 3.11 -2.73 12.58
CA ALA A 227 2.33 -3.71 11.86
C ALA A 227 0.83 -3.42 12.03
N ASP A 228 0.08 -3.62 10.96
CA ASP A 228 -1.38 -3.66 10.95
C ASP A 228 -1.90 -5.03 11.45
N GLY A 229 -3.22 -5.21 11.41
CA GLY A 229 -3.91 -6.42 11.89
C GLY A 229 -3.66 -7.65 11.04
N ARG A 230 -2.98 -7.48 9.89
CA ARG A 230 -2.48 -8.56 9.04
C ARG A 230 -0.98 -8.81 9.24
N GLY A 231 -0.36 -8.14 10.22
CA GLY A 231 1.06 -8.25 10.52
C GLY A 231 1.95 -7.51 9.52
N ARG A 232 1.41 -6.59 8.71
CA ARG A 232 2.14 -5.91 7.64
C ARG A 232 2.50 -4.50 8.06
N ALA A 233 3.72 -4.07 7.74
CA ALA A 233 4.17 -2.71 7.97
C ALA A 233 4.65 -2.11 6.64
N SER A 234 4.30 -0.85 6.39
CA SER A 234 4.70 -0.18 5.15
C SER A 234 6.13 0.39 5.23
N PRO A 235 6.88 0.42 4.12
CA PRO A 235 8.17 1.11 4.04
C PRO A 235 8.13 2.55 4.54
N ARG A 236 7.06 3.27 4.18
CA ARG A 236 6.91 4.68 4.51
C ARG A 236 6.72 4.89 6.00
N SER A 237 5.83 4.14 6.66
CA SER A 237 5.65 4.21 8.12
C SER A 237 6.92 3.82 8.86
N PHE A 238 7.62 2.77 8.40
CA PHE A 238 8.89 2.35 8.98
C PHE A 238 9.97 3.42 8.89
N LEU A 239 10.26 3.92 7.69
CA LEU A 239 11.29 4.95 7.50
C LEU A 239 10.92 6.27 8.20
N ALA A 240 9.64 6.65 8.22
CA ALA A 240 9.17 7.82 8.96
C ALA A 240 9.39 7.67 10.47
N ALA A 241 9.11 6.49 11.03
CA ALA A 241 9.34 6.20 12.44
C ALA A 241 10.84 6.28 12.78
N ILE A 242 11.71 5.67 11.97
CA ILE A 242 13.16 5.70 12.18
C ILE A 242 13.71 7.12 12.07
N ARG A 243 13.27 7.88 11.06
CA ARG A 243 13.65 9.28 10.90
C ARG A 243 13.23 10.11 12.10
N ALA A 244 11.97 10.01 12.51
CA ALA A 244 11.46 10.73 13.68
C ALA A 244 12.19 10.35 14.97
N ALA A 245 12.56 9.08 15.13
CA ALA A 245 13.34 8.62 16.27
C ALA A 245 14.76 9.19 16.26
N ALA A 246 15.42 9.29 15.10
CA ALA A 246 16.74 9.89 14.97
C ALA A 246 16.71 11.39 15.28
N GLU A 247 15.75 12.12 14.71
CA GLU A 247 15.53 13.56 14.96
C GLU A 247 15.29 13.82 16.47
N ASP A 248 14.39 13.05 17.11
CA ASP A 248 14.09 13.19 18.54
C ASP A 248 15.26 12.74 19.44
N THR A 249 16.06 11.75 19.01
CA THR A 249 17.26 11.33 19.75
C THR A 249 18.29 12.45 19.76
N GLN A 250 18.55 13.07 18.62
CA GLN A 250 19.48 14.18 18.50
C GLN A 250 19.08 15.37 19.39
N GLU A 251 17.78 15.65 19.50
CA GLU A 251 17.26 16.76 20.31
C GLU A 251 17.30 16.46 21.81
N ARG A 252 16.83 15.27 22.24
CA ARG A 252 16.57 14.98 23.66
C ARG A 252 17.67 14.16 24.34
N TYR A 253 18.45 13.42 23.57
CA TYR A 253 19.50 12.54 24.08
C TYR A 253 20.80 12.67 23.25
N PRO A 254 21.36 13.89 23.11
CA PRO A 254 22.53 14.13 22.25
C PRO A 254 23.76 13.32 22.68
N ASP A 255 23.90 13.03 23.98
CA ASP A 255 25.02 12.30 24.56
C ASP A 255 24.81 10.77 24.58
N HIS A 256 23.72 10.27 23.99
CA HIS A 256 23.46 8.84 23.99
C HIS A 256 24.41 8.09 23.05
N SER A 257 24.86 6.91 23.50
CA SER A 257 25.89 6.11 22.80
C SER A 257 25.51 5.60 21.40
N VAL A 258 24.23 5.63 21.04
CA VAL A 258 23.73 5.15 19.74
C VAL A 258 22.70 6.14 19.16
N ALA A 259 22.57 6.10 17.83
CA ALA A 259 21.80 7.07 17.04
C ALA A 259 20.28 7.04 17.28
N LEU A 260 19.75 5.92 17.76
CA LEU A 260 18.32 5.76 18.05
C LEU A 260 18.13 5.40 19.53
N HIS A 261 17.74 6.38 20.35
CA HIS A 261 17.40 6.14 21.74
C HIS A 261 16.05 5.39 21.85
N TYR A 262 15.93 4.42 22.77
CA TYR A 262 14.75 3.57 22.88
C TYR A 262 13.44 4.34 23.15
N GLU A 263 13.46 5.42 23.93
CA GLU A 263 12.28 6.29 24.11
C GLU A 263 11.95 7.09 22.83
N SER A 264 12.95 7.46 22.04
CA SER A 264 12.75 8.16 20.77
C SER A 264 12.18 7.22 19.71
N ILE A 265 12.54 5.94 19.73
CA ILE A 265 11.90 4.91 18.88
C ILE A 265 10.40 4.82 19.18
N LYS A 266 10.00 4.80 20.45
CA LYS A 266 8.57 4.80 20.83
C LYS A 266 7.83 6.02 20.29
N ARG A 267 8.42 7.21 20.41
CA ARG A 267 7.85 8.46 19.87
C ARG A 267 7.85 8.48 18.34
N GLY A 268 8.86 7.91 17.71
CA GLY A 268 8.95 7.76 16.26
C GLY A 268 7.82 6.89 15.71
N VAL A 269 7.57 5.74 16.33
CA VAL A 269 6.43 4.88 16.00
C VAL A 269 5.11 5.63 16.18
N GLN A 270 4.95 6.39 17.26
CA GLN A 270 3.76 7.21 17.48
C GLN A 270 3.53 8.24 16.37
N LYS A 271 4.59 8.91 15.89
CA LYS A 271 4.49 9.86 14.78
C LYS A 271 4.18 9.18 13.45
N ALA A 272 4.70 7.97 13.23
CA ALA A 272 4.37 7.18 12.05
C ALA A 272 2.92 6.67 12.05
N SER A 273 2.35 6.36 13.20
CA SER A 273 0.91 6.07 13.34
C SER A 273 0.03 7.23 12.83
N ASP A 274 0.36 8.47 13.18
CA ASP A 274 -0.38 9.66 12.71
C ASP A 274 -0.32 9.77 11.17
N ILE A 275 0.85 9.51 10.58
CA ILE A 275 1.03 9.50 9.11
C ILE A 275 0.19 8.40 8.46
N ARG A 276 0.20 7.19 9.04
CA ARG A 276 -0.53 6.04 8.48
C ARG A 276 -2.04 6.25 8.50
N VAL A 277 -2.58 6.85 9.57
CA VAL A 277 -4.00 7.20 9.64
C VAL A 277 -4.37 8.21 8.54
N TRP A 278 -3.53 9.20 8.29
CA TRP A 278 -3.75 10.17 7.22
C TRP A 278 -3.73 9.53 5.82
N GLU A 279 -2.76 8.65 5.55
CA GLU A 279 -2.69 7.90 4.28
C GLU A 279 -3.93 7.02 4.07
N LEU A 280 -4.34 6.30 5.13
CA LEU A 280 -5.52 5.44 5.08
C LEU A 280 -6.79 6.24 4.76
N ALA A 281 -6.89 7.48 5.24
CA ALA A 281 -8.00 8.36 4.92
C ALA A 281 -7.99 8.90 3.48
N GLU A 282 -6.82 8.95 2.83
CA GLU A 282 -6.71 9.34 1.42
C GLU A 282 -7.27 8.23 0.51
N ASP A 283 -6.95 6.97 0.83
CA ASP A 283 -7.37 5.78 0.09
C ASP A 283 -8.80 5.33 0.43
N TYR A 284 -9.19 5.48 1.70
CA TYR A 284 -10.48 5.04 2.27
C TYR A 284 -11.12 6.17 3.08
N PRO A 285 -11.73 7.19 2.44
CA PRO A 285 -12.27 8.36 3.13
C PRO A 285 -13.27 8.03 4.25
N TRP A 286 -14.05 6.96 4.07
CA TRP A 286 -15.03 6.47 5.04
C TRP A 286 -14.40 5.99 6.36
N VAL A 287 -13.12 5.58 6.39
CA VAL A 287 -12.46 5.10 7.61
C VAL A 287 -12.42 6.20 8.66
N ASN A 288 -12.13 7.45 8.29
CA ASN A 288 -12.13 8.55 9.25
C ASN A 288 -13.53 8.80 9.85
N THR A 289 -14.57 8.70 9.03
CA THR A 289 -15.97 8.84 9.48
C THR A 289 -16.32 7.75 10.49
N LEU A 290 -15.90 6.50 10.24
CA LEU A 290 -16.13 5.38 11.16
C LEU A 290 -15.30 5.47 12.44
N MET A 291 -14.05 5.94 12.36
CA MET A 291 -13.15 5.93 13.51
C MET A 291 -13.35 7.11 14.45
N SER A 292 -13.87 8.25 13.94
CA SER A 292 -14.07 9.46 14.75
C SER A 292 -14.96 9.24 15.99
N PRO A 293 -16.14 8.56 15.90
CA PRO A 293 -16.99 8.26 17.05
C PRO A 293 -16.36 7.31 18.08
N LEU A 294 -15.35 6.54 17.69
CA LEU A 294 -14.70 5.53 18.54
C LEU A 294 -13.61 6.12 19.43
N ARG A 295 -13.28 7.41 19.27
CA ARG A 295 -12.23 8.08 20.06
C ARG A 295 -12.51 7.93 21.56
N GLY A 296 -11.49 7.53 22.31
CA GLY A 296 -11.56 7.32 23.76
C GLY A 296 -12.08 5.94 24.18
N LEU A 297 -12.59 5.12 23.24
CA LEU A 297 -12.94 3.73 23.49
C LEU A 297 -11.66 2.90 23.76
N THR A 298 -11.77 1.83 24.54
CA THR A 298 -10.62 0.96 24.86
C THR A 298 -10.77 -0.43 24.25
N VAL A 299 -9.75 -0.88 23.51
CA VAL A 299 -9.68 -2.23 22.91
C VAL A 299 -8.70 -3.14 23.67
N PRO A 300 -8.87 -4.47 23.68
CA PRO A 300 -9.97 -5.22 23.06
C PRO A 300 -11.33 -5.02 23.74
N CYS A 301 -12.40 -4.89 22.94
CA CYS A 301 -13.78 -4.71 23.39
C CYS A 301 -14.75 -5.61 22.64
N ALA A 302 -15.97 -5.74 23.15
CA ALA A 302 -17.07 -6.37 22.42
C ALA A 302 -17.41 -5.52 21.19
N PHE A 303 -17.89 -6.14 20.12
CA PHE A 303 -18.20 -5.41 18.88
C PHE A 303 -19.42 -4.50 19.04
N GLU A 304 -20.35 -4.90 19.90
CA GLU A 304 -21.55 -4.14 20.27
C GLU A 304 -21.18 -2.74 20.73
N ALA A 305 -20.12 -2.60 21.56
CA ALA A 305 -19.65 -1.29 22.01
C ALA A 305 -19.13 -0.37 20.88
N ILE A 306 -18.70 -0.95 19.75
CA ILE A 306 -18.31 -0.20 18.54
C ILE A 306 -19.56 0.12 17.72
N ALA A 307 -20.42 -0.87 17.50
CA ALA A 307 -21.65 -0.73 16.73
C ALA A 307 -22.60 0.31 17.36
N ASP A 308 -22.77 0.30 18.68
CA ASP A 308 -23.59 1.28 19.42
C ASP A 308 -23.10 2.71 19.15
N ARG A 309 -21.77 2.93 19.15
CA ARG A 309 -21.18 4.24 18.84
C ARG A 309 -21.42 4.65 17.40
N TRP A 310 -21.39 3.73 16.46
CA TRP A 310 -21.74 4.01 15.08
C TRP A 310 -23.22 4.35 14.94
N VAL A 311 -24.11 3.59 15.56
CA VAL A 311 -25.55 3.86 15.54
C VAL A 311 -25.87 5.24 16.12
N GLU A 312 -25.32 5.56 17.29
CA GLU A 312 -25.51 6.86 17.96
C GLU A 312 -25.04 8.07 17.14
N ASN A 313 -23.99 7.92 16.32
CA ASN A 313 -23.31 9.05 15.68
C ASN A 313 -23.48 9.10 14.16
N LEU A 314 -23.77 7.97 13.51
CA LEU A 314 -23.75 7.81 12.05
C LEU A 314 -25.08 7.30 11.48
N GLY A 315 -26.04 6.88 12.32
CA GLY A 315 -27.34 6.36 11.89
C GLY A 315 -27.45 4.83 12.04
N GLU A 316 -28.65 4.29 11.82
CA GLU A 316 -28.92 2.87 12.04
C GLU A 316 -28.19 1.98 11.02
N HIS A 317 -27.96 2.48 9.80
CA HIS A 317 -27.34 1.70 8.73
C HIS A 317 -26.11 2.42 8.12
N PRO A 318 -25.03 1.70 7.75
CA PRO A 318 -23.87 2.31 7.09
C PRO A 318 -24.19 3.07 5.81
N ALA A 319 -25.29 2.73 5.13
CA ALA A 319 -25.76 3.41 3.93
C ALA A 319 -26.16 4.88 4.17
N ASP A 320 -26.43 5.26 5.42
CA ASP A 320 -26.71 6.64 5.82
C ASP A 320 -25.46 7.54 5.73
N MET A 321 -24.27 6.94 5.59
CA MET A 321 -23.01 7.66 5.43
C MET A 321 -22.82 8.14 3.99
N SER A 322 -22.77 9.45 3.78
CA SER A 322 -22.31 10.00 2.51
C SER A 322 -20.79 9.80 2.33
N SER A 323 -20.34 9.27 1.19
CA SER A 323 -18.92 9.12 0.85
C SER A 323 -18.61 9.80 -0.49
N ALA A 324 -17.49 10.54 -0.54
CA ALA A 324 -17.01 11.17 -1.77
C ALA A 324 -16.22 10.20 -2.69
N ARG A 325 -15.99 8.96 -2.26
CA ARG A 325 -15.35 7.86 -3.01
C ARG A 325 -16.11 6.55 -2.80
N LEU A 326 -15.57 5.43 -3.30
CA LEU A 326 -16.10 4.08 -3.02
C LEU A 326 -16.44 3.93 -1.53
N PRO A 327 -17.69 3.56 -1.20
CA PRO A 327 -18.08 3.25 0.18
C PRO A 327 -17.37 1.96 0.64
N PRO A 328 -17.50 1.58 1.92
CA PRO A 328 -17.16 0.22 2.34
C PRO A 328 -17.83 -0.81 1.44
N GLU A 329 -17.13 -1.89 1.08
CA GLU A 329 -17.60 -2.89 0.11
C GLU A 329 -18.86 -3.59 0.63
N HIS A 330 -18.84 -4.00 1.90
CA HIS A 330 -19.92 -4.77 2.52
C HIS A 330 -20.93 -3.89 3.27
N TYR A 331 -21.11 -2.63 2.86
CA TYR A 331 -22.01 -1.68 3.53
C TYR A 331 -23.48 -2.15 3.58
N GLU A 332 -23.93 -2.94 2.59
CA GLU A 332 -25.28 -3.52 2.52
C GLU A 332 -25.52 -4.62 3.57
N GLN A 333 -24.45 -5.17 4.15
CA GLN A 333 -24.51 -6.18 5.21
C GLN A 333 -24.56 -5.54 6.62
N GLY A 334 -24.85 -4.23 6.70
CA GLY A 334 -24.89 -3.48 7.95
C GLY A 334 -23.51 -3.34 8.62
N TRP A 335 -23.51 -2.94 9.89
CA TRP A 335 -22.28 -2.71 10.66
C TRP A 335 -21.38 -3.96 10.77
N THR A 336 -21.94 -5.16 10.68
CA THR A 336 -21.18 -6.41 10.62
C THR A 336 -20.34 -6.55 9.34
N GLY A 337 -20.86 -6.11 8.19
CA GLY A 337 -20.08 -6.02 6.96
C GLY A 337 -18.94 -5.00 7.08
N ILE A 338 -19.23 -3.85 7.67
CA ILE A 338 -18.21 -2.81 7.94
C ILE A 338 -17.08 -3.32 8.83
N ARG A 339 -17.39 -4.14 9.83
CA ARG A 339 -16.38 -4.81 10.64
C ARG A 339 -15.48 -5.70 9.78
N ALA A 340 -16.06 -6.51 8.89
CA ALA A 340 -15.31 -7.39 8.01
C ALA A 340 -14.40 -6.59 7.04
N ASP A 341 -14.88 -5.44 6.55
CA ASP A 341 -14.07 -4.52 5.73
C ASP A 341 -12.88 -3.97 6.52
N LEU A 342 -13.11 -3.49 7.76
CA LEU A 342 -12.04 -2.97 8.62
C LEU A 342 -11.02 -4.05 9.02
N GLU A 343 -11.45 -5.30 9.23
CA GLU A 343 -10.56 -6.45 9.45
C GLU A 343 -9.77 -6.78 8.17
N THR A 344 -10.42 -6.67 7.01
CA THR A 344 -9.79 -6.85 5.70
C THR A 344 -8.73 -5.80 5.43
N LEU A 345 -8.94 -4.55 5.86
CA LEU A 345 -7.93 -3.50 5.76
C LEU A 345 -6.84 -3.61 6.84
N GLY A 346 -6.90 -4.59 7.74
CA GLY A 346 -5.97 -4.73 8.86
C GLY A 346 -6.11 -3.63 9.92
N ILE A 347 -7.22 -2.89 9.92
CA ILE A 347 -7.49 -1.87 10.92
C ILE A 347 -7.97 -2.52 12.21
N PHE A 348 -8.89 -3.49 12.09
CA PHE A 348 -9.35 -4.31 13.21
C PHE A 348 -8.68 -5.68 13.21
N GLU A 349 -8.60 -6.27 14.40
CA GLU A 349 -8.19 -7.66 14.62
C GLU A 349 -9.29 -8.38 15.40
N SER A 350 -9.72 -9.54 14.92
CA SER A 350 -10.64 -10.40 15.66
C SER A 350 -9.88 -11.26 16.67
N MET A 351 -10.23 -11.14 17.95
CA MET A 351 -9.76 -12.02 19.02
C MET A 351 -10.47 -13.37 18.97
N LYS A 352 -9.86 -14.41 19.55
CA LYS A 352 -10.45 -15.77 19.61
C LYS A 352 -11.82 -15.82 20.30
N ASP A 353 -12.09 -14.88 21.18
CA ASP A 353 -13.36 -14.76 21.92
C ASP A 353 -14.36 -13.80 21.25
N GLY A 354 -14.11 -13.41 20.00
CA GLY A 354 -14.99 -12.57 19.20
C GLY A 354 -14.83 -11.06 19.43
N ARG A 355 -14.04 -10.65 20.44
CA ARG A 355 -13.75 -9.23 20.69
C ARG A 355 -12.96 -8.60 19.55
N VAL A 356 -13.20 -7.32 19.33
CA VAL A 356 -12.43 -6.49 18.40
C VAL A 356 -11.23 -5.91 19.13
N ASN A 357 -10.05 -6.14 18.56
CA ASN A 357 -8.80 -5.47 18.91
C ASN A 357 -8.39 -4.51 17.77
N MET A 358 -7.44 -3.62 18.06
CA MET A 358 -6.84 -2.73 17.06
C MET A 358 -5.31 -2.68 17.27
N PRO A 359 -4.51 -2.86 16.21
CA PRO A 359 -3.05 -2.73 16.28
C PRO A 359 -2.65 -1.33 16.72
N ASP A 360 -1.50 -1.22 17.38
CA ASP A 360 -1.00 0.06 17.90
C ASP A 360 -0.82 1.09 16.77
N LEU A 361 -0.48 0.65 15.56
CA LEU A 361 -0.35 1.47 14.35
C LEU A 361 -1.58 2.37 14.13
N HIS A 362 -2.79 1.80 14.21
CA HIS A 362 -4.05 2.53 14.00
C HIS A 362 -4.62 3.06 15.32
N ARG A 363 -4.53 2.26 16.38
CA ARG A 363 -5.15 2.52 17.69
C ARG A 363 -4.76 3.87 18.25
N VAL A 364 -3.47 4.20 18.23
CA VAL A 364 -3.05 5.47 18.83
C VAL A 364 -3.38 6.66 17.95
N GLY A 365 -3.24 6.55 16.62
CA GLY A 365 -3.59 7.62 15.68
C GLY A 365 -5.08 7.97 15.71
N PHE A 366 -5.97 6.97 15.88
CA PHE A 366 -7.41 7.18 16.04
C PHE A 366 -7.83 7.54 17.48
N GLY A 367 -6.91 7.53 18.44
CA GLY A 367 -7.17 7.93 19.83
C GLY A 367 -7.93 6.89 20.65
N LEU A 368 -7.79 5.60 20.32
CA LEU A 368 -8.34 4.50 21.12
C LEU A 368 -7.34 4.06 22.21
N GLY A 369 -7.85 3.75 23.39
CA GLY A 369 -7.06 3.21 24.49
C GLY A 369 -6.83 1.71 24.41
N ARG A 370 -5.88 1.21 25.20
CA ARG A 370 -5.65 -0.22 25.39
C ARG A 370 -6.18 -0.64 26.76
N ARG A 371 -7.05 -1.64 26.82
CA ARG A 371 -7.57 -2.17 28.09
C ARG A 371 -6.40 -2.79 28.88
N GLY A 372 -6.16 -2.28 30.09
CA GLY A 372 -4.99 -2.63 30.92
C GLY A 372 -3.68 -1.91 30.54
N GLY A 373 -3.71 -0.97 29.58
CA GLY A 373 -2.57 -0.14 29.19
C GLY A 373 -2.77 1.35 29.55
N VAL A 374 -1.74 2.16 29.33
CA VAL A 374 -1.81 3.62 29.55
C VAL A 374 -2.73 4.27 28.51
N LYS A 375 -3.65 5.14 28.95
CA LYS A 375 -4.54 5.88 28.04
C LYS A 375 -3.71 6.78 27.09
N PRO A 376 -4.03 6.85 25.78
CA PRO A 376 -3.43 7.79 24.87
C PRO A 376 -3.58 9.22 25.41
N VAL A 377 -2.54 10.03 25.29
CA VAL A 377 -2.60 11.43 25.69
C VAL A 377 -3.51 12.16 24.70
N THR A 378 -4.66 12.65 25.18
CA THR A 378 -5.56 13.48 24.39
C THR A 378 -4.83 14.76 23.99
N LYS A 379 -4.63 15.00 22.68
CA LYS A 379 -4.22 16.33 22.20
C LYS A 379 -5.35 17.30 22.54
N VAL A 380 -5.17 18.13 23.57
CA VAL A 380 -6.05 19.28 23.83
C VAL A 380 -5.92 20.17 22.60
N ALA A 381 -7.03 20.41 21.90
CA ALA A 381 -7.08 21.39 20.83
C ALA A 381 -6.60 22.73 21.42
N ARG A 382 -5.52 23.28 20.87
CA ARG A 382 -5.18 24.68 21.16
C ARG A 382 -6.22 25.53 20.44
N GLU A 383 -6.99 26.27 21.22
CA GLU A 383 -7.86 27.34 20.75
C GLU A 383 -7.09 28.38 19.94
#